data_AF-A0A383A3U8-F1
#
_entry.id   AF-A0A383A3U8-F1
#
_cell.length_a   1.000
_cell.length_b   1.000
_cell.length_c   1.000
_cell.angle_alpha   90.00
_cell.angle_beta   90.00
_cell.angle_gamma   90.00
#
_symmetry.space_group_name_H-M   'P 1'
#
loop_
_entity.id
_entity.type
_entity.pdbx_description
1 polymer ?
#
loop_
_entity_poly.entity_id
_entity_poly.type
_entity_poly.pdbx_seq_one_letter_code
_entity_poly.pdbx_strand_id
1 'polypeptide(L)'
;MGKRPLVRRRGRGGMQYRVSATGKIAPAKYPSFELSENHDGEIIDLVHERGRDAPLAKIRFNDGSISFIPAVIGAKIGSQIQFGLKSKIADGNVISIQNIPDGTTICNVEKQFGDGGSFIKSAGTNATV
;
A
#
# COMPACT_ATOMS: atom_id res chain seq x y z
N MET A 1 39.38 -22.46 13.77
CA MET A 1 38.67 -21.26 13.24
C MET A 1 37.19 -21.63 13.05
N GLY A 2 36.24 -20.81 13.55
CA GLY A 2 34.81 -21.16 13.55
C GLY A 2 34.10 -21.02 12.20
N LYS A 3 32.96 -21.70 12.02
CA LYS A 3 32.08 -21.53 10.84
C LYS A 3 31.37 -20.17 10.88
N ARG A 4 30.92 -19.68 9.72
CA ARG A 4 30.19 -18.40 9.62
C ARG A 4 28.80 -18.49 10.29
N PRO A 5 28.37 -17.46 11.04
CA PRO A 5 27.04 -17.40 11.62
C PRO A 5 25.94 -17.26 10.55
N LEU A 6 24.72 -17.66 10.91
CA LEU A 6 23.58 -17.75 10.00
C LEU A 6 23.20 -16.39 9.36
N VAL A 7 23.30 -15.28 10.09
CA VAL A 7 23.01 -13.93 9.56
C VAL A 7 23.94 -13.57 8.39
N ARG A 8 25.23 -13.92 8.47
CA ARG A 8 26.18 -13.70 7.37
C ARG A 8 25.90 -14.60 6.17
N ARG A 9 25.31 -15.79 6.38
CA ARG A 9 24.88 -16.68 5.29
C ARG A 9 23.62 -16.15 4.61
N ARG A 10 22.67 -15.62 5.39
CA ARG A 10 21.45 -14.95 4.90
C ARG A 10 21.77 -13.74 4.02
N GLY A 11 22.68 -12.87 4.48
CA GLY A 11 23.05 -11.65 3.73
C GLY A 11 23.68 -11.90 2.36
N ARG A 12 24.19 -13.11 2.09
CA ARG A 12 24.66 -13.51 0.75
C ARG A 12 23.54 -13.81 -0.24
N GLY A 13 22.30 -13.97 0.24
CA GLY A 13 21.15 -14.27 -0.61
C GLY A 13 21.25 -15.62 -1.32
N GLY A 14 21.72 -16.67 -0.66
CA GLY A 14 21.59 -18.04 -1.20
C GLY A 14 20.12 -18.44 -1.39
N MET A 15 19.82 -19.38 -2.29
CA MET A 15 18.44 -19.79 -2.61
C MET A 15 17.62 -20.18 -1.37
N GLN A 16 18.25 -20.75 -0.34
CA GLN A 16 17.58 -21.13 0.91
C GLN A 16 17.01 -19.95 1.71
N TYR A 17 17.47 -18.72 1.43
CA TYR A 17 17.10 -17.51 2.16
C TYR A 17 16.34 -16.49 1.30
N ARG A 18 16.11 -16.76 0.01
CA ARG A 18 15.33 -15.89 -0.88
C ARG A 18 13.85 -16.17 -0.72
N VAL A 19 13.04 -15.12 -0.82
CA VAL A 19 11.59 -15.26 -0.93
C VAL A 19 11.22 -15.86 -2.29
N SER A 20 10.20 -16.72 -2.32
CA SER A 20 9.62 -17.17 -3.59
C SER A 20 8.84 -16.02 -4.22
N ALA A 21 9.13 -15.72 -5.50
CA ALA A 21 8.36 -14.75 -6.28
C ALA A 21 7.06 -15.35 -6.84
N THR A 22 6.87 -16.67 -6.76
CA THR A 22 5.70 -17.35 -7.30
C THR A 22 4.43 -16.89 -6.58
N GLY A 23 3.46 -16.38 -7.35
CA GLY A 23 2.18 -15.89 -6.81
C GLY A 23 2.23 -14.45 -6.27
N LYS A 24 3.32 -13.71 -6.51
CA LYS A 24 3.36 -12.25 -6.35
C LYS A 24 2.72 -11.56 -7.55
N ILE A 25 1.83 -10.61 -7.30
CA ILE A 25 1.02 -9.94 -8.30
C ILE A 25 1.65 -8.60 -8.64
N ALA A 26 1.73 -7.71 -7.66
CA ALA A 26 2.18 -6.34 -7.87
C ALA A 26 2.72 -5.72 -6.56
N PRO A 27 3.62 -4.74 -6.66
CA PRO A 27 4.02 -3.96 -5.50
C PRO A 27 2.80 -3.15 -5.01
N ALA A 28 2.44 -3.36 -3.74
CA ALA A 28 1.38 -2.57 -3.12
C ALA A 28 1.91 -1.16 -2.84
N LYS A 29 1.68 -0.20 -3.74
CA LYS A 29 2.20 1.16 -3.63
C LYS A 29 1.18 2.16 -4.16
N TYR A 30 1.21 3.38 -3.61
CA TYR A 30 0.54 4.50 -4.26
C TYR A 30 1.16 4.81 -5.63
N PRO A 31 0.34 5.22 -6.60
CA PRO A 31 0.84 5.75 -7.86
C PRO A 31 1.61 7.06 -7.65
N SER A 32 2.55 7.35 -8.53
CA SER A 32 3.30 8.60 -8.56
C SER A 32 2.51 9.68 -9.31
N PHE A 33 1.64 10.39 -8.61
CA PHE A 33 0.89 11.53 -9.14
C PHE A 33 1.48 12.87 -8.66
N GLU A 34 1.20 13.95 -9.38
CA GLU A 34 1.60 15.29 -8.97
C GLU A 34 0.69 15.82 -7.85
N LEU A 35 1.21 16.63 -6.91
CA LEU A 35 0.43 17.16 -5.77
C LEU A 35 -0.77 18.02 -6.20
N SER A 36 -0.64 18.71 -7.34
CA SER A 36 -1.66 19.61 -7.87
C SER A 36 -2.89 18.89 -8.39
N GLU A 37 -2.73 17.61 -8.74
CA GLU A 37 -3.77 16.82 -9.38
C GLU A 37 -4.64 16.11 -8.33
N ASN A 38 -5.91 15.89 -8.68
CA ASN A 38 -6.78 15.02 -7.91
C ASN A 38 -7.25 13.93 -8.87
N HIS A 39 -7.04 12.68 -8.47
CA HIS A 39 -7.43 11.52 -9.24
C HIS A 39 -8.52 10.77 -8.49
N ASP A 40 -9.64 10.55 -9.17
CA ASP A 40 -10.62 9.59 -8.70
C ASP A 40 -10.31 8.23 -9.34
N GLY A 41 -10.59 7.17 -8.59
CA GLY A 41 -10.43 5.81 -9.03
C GLY A 41 -11.51 4.91 -8.46
N GLU A 42 -11.75 3.81 -9.15
CA GLU A 42 -12.74 2.81 -8.78
C GLU A 42 -12.04 1.51 -8.40
N ILE A 43 -12.47 0.89 -7.29
CA ILE A 43 -12.05 -0.47 -6.95
C ILE A 43 -12.70 -1.44 -7.92
N ILE A 44 -11.90 -2.02 -8.80
CA ILE A 44 -12.40 -2.97 -9.80
C ILE A 44 -12.34 -4.42 -9.32
N ASP A 45 -11.46 -4.72 -8.36
CA ASP A 45 -11.31 -6.07 -7.83
C ASP A 45 -10.62 -6.06 -6.45
N LEU A 46 -10.84 -7.11 -5.66
CA LEU A 46 -10.18 -7.35 -4.39
C LEU A 46 -9.44 -8.68 -4.47
N VAL A 47 -8.11 -8.62 -4.55
CA VAL A 47 -7.27 -9.76 -4.91
C VAL A 47 -6.42 -10.21 -3.73
N HIS A 48 -6.37 -11.53 -3.52
CA HIS A 48 -5.45 -12.14 -2.56
C HIS A 48 -4.10 -12.45 -3.23
N GLU A 49 -2.99 -11.98 -2.63
CA GLU A 49 -1.63 -12.29 -3.06
C GLU A 49 -0.95 -13.26 -2.09
N ARG A 50 -0.31 -14.32 -2.60
CA ARG A 50 0.41 -15.27 -1.75
C ARG A 50 1.55 -14.59 -0.98
N GLY A 51 1.67 -14.88 0.31
CA GLY A 51 2.75 -14.36 1.15
C GLY A 51 2.65 -12.84 1.39
N ARG A 52 1.43 -12.31 1.33
CA ARG A 52 1.08 -10.99 1.84
C ARG A 52 -0.07 -11.20 2.83
N ASP A 53 0.03 -10.55 3.99
CA ASP A 53 -0.96 -10.76 5.06
C ASP A 53 -2.28 -10.03 4.77
N ALA A 54 -2.23 -8.91 4.04
CA ALA A 54 -3.41 -8.12 3.67
C ALA A 54 -3.84 -8.34 2.20
N PRO A 55 -5.16 -8.36 1.91
CA PRO A 55 -5.65 -8.35 0.53
C PRO A 55 -5.31 -7.02 -0.17
N LEU A 56 -5.24 -7.06 -1.50
CA LEU A 56 -4.97 -5.90 -2.34
C LEU A 56 -6.26 -5.43 -3.01
N ALA A 57 -6.52 -4.13 -2.95
CA ALA A 57 -7.49 -3.48 -3.80
C ALA A 57 -6.84 -3.14 -5.14
N LYS A 58 -7.40 -3.66 -6.23
CA LYS A 58 -7.06 -3.27 -7.59
C LYS A 58 -7.89 -2.06 -7.95
N ILE A 59 -7.24 -0.92 -8.13
CA ILE A 59 -7.88 0.37 -8.36
C ILE A 59 -7.55 0.82 -9.77
N ARG A 60 -8.57 1.24 -10.50
CA ARG A 60 -8.44 1.85 -11.82
C ARG A 60 -8.78 3.33 -11.71
N PHE A 61 -7.82 4.18 -12.04
CA PHE A 61 -8.00 5.63 -12.02
C PHE A 61 -8.58 6.14 -13.34
N ASN A 62 -9.05 7.39 -13.34
CA ASN A 62 -9.67 8.05 -14.49
C ASN A 62 -8.73 8.20 -15.70
N ASP A 63 -7.41 8.24 -15.47
CA ASP A 63 -6.38 8.27 -16.51
C ASP A 63 -6.17 6.89 -17.19
N GLY A 64 -6.86 5.86 -16.71
CA GLY A 64 -6.72 4.48 -17.17
C GLY A 64 -5.60 3.70 -16.47
N SER A 65 -4.85 4.34 -15.55
CA SER A 65 -3.81 3.65 -14.79
C SER A 65 -4.41 2.68 -13.78
N ILE A 66 -3.67 1.61 -13.50
CA ILE A 66 -4.07 0.57 -12.53
C ILE A 66 -3.04 0.52 -11.42
N SER A 67 -3.50 0.65 -10.18
CA SER A 67 -2.67 0.53 -8.99
C SER A 67 -3.19 -0.56 -8.06
N PHE A 68 -2.27 -1.12 -7.28
CA PHE A 68 -2.59 -2.09 -6.24
C PHE A 68 -2.23 -1.45 -4.89
N ILE A 69 -3.22 -1.28 -4.04
CA ILE A 69 -3.07 -0.68 -2.70
C ILE A 69 -3.58 -1.71 -1.68
N PRO A 70 -2.99 -1.80 -0.46
CA PRO A 70 -3.59 -2.62 0.59
C PRO A 70 -5.06 -2.23 0.80
N ALA A 71 -5.96 -3.21 0.78
CA ALA A 71 -7.37 -2.93 0.92
C ALA A 71 -7.68 -2.44 2.35
N VAL A 72 -8.45 -1.35 2.44
CA VAL A 72 -8.94 -0.80 3.70
C VAL A 72 -10.17 -1.58 4.15
N ILE A 73 -10.43 -1.61 5.46
CA ILE A 73 -11.65 -2.22 5.98
C ILE A 73 -12.89 -1.54 5.39
N GLY A 74 -13.87 -2.33 4.94
CA GLY A 74 -15.07 -1.81 4.28
C GLY A 74 -14.92 -1.53 2.78
N ALA A 75 -13.74 -1.74 2.18
CA ALA A 75 -13.55 -1.66 0.74
C ALA A 75 -14.43 -2.68 0.00
N LYS A 76 -15.14 -2.24 -1.04
CA LYS A 76 -16.00 -3.06 -1.89
C LYS A 76 -15.69 -2.79 -3.35
N ILE A 77 -15.99 -3.75 -4.21
CA ILE A 77 -15.93 -3.56 -5.66
C ILE A 77 -16.96 -2.47 -6.04
N GLY A 78 -16.54 -1.51 -6.88
CA GLY A 78 -17.31 -0.32 -7.25
C GLY A 78 -17.19 0.86 -6.30
N SER A 79 -16.50 0.72 -5.17
CA SER A 79 -16.20 1.85 -4.28
C SER A 79 -15.29 2.87 -5.00
N GLN A 80 -15.63 4.15 -4.85
CA GLN A 80 -14.83 5.26 -5.33
C GLN A 80 -13.76 5.62 -4.30
N ILE A 81 -12.53 5.83 -4.78
CA ILE A 81 -11.37 6.27 -4.01
C ILE A 81 -10.88 7.56 -4.63
N GLN A 82 -10.65 8.56 -3.80
CA GLN A 82 -10.03 9.82 -4.20
C GLN A 82 -8.59 9.87 -3.73
N PHE A 83 -7.70 10.32 -4.60
CA PHE A 83 -6.29 10.55 -4.33
C PHE A 83 -5.94 11.99 -4.64
N GLY A 84 -5.47 12.75 -3.64
CA GLY A 84 -5.05 14.13 -3.82
C GLY A 84 -5.21 14.99 -2.56
N LEU A 85 -4.72 16.23 -2.64
CA LEU A 85 -4.77 17.17 -1.51
C LEU A 85 -6.19 17.64 -1.18
N LYS A 86 -7.07 17.71 -2.18
CA LYS A 86 -8.46 18.18 -2.04
C LYS A 86 -9.45 17.02 -1.86
N SER A 87 -8.96 15.79 -1.71
CA SER A 87 -9.81 14.62 -1.50
C SER A 87 -10.63 14.75 -0.23
N LYS A 88 -11.85 14.24 -0.25
CA LYS A 88 -12.71 14.24 0.94
C LYS A 88 -12.12 13.30 2.00
N ILE A 89 -12.17 13.70 3.27
CA ILE A 89 -11.85 12.81 4.39
C ILE A 89 -12.95 11.75 4.50
N ALA A 90 -12.68 10.55 4.00
CA ALA A 90 -13.57 9.41 4.03
C ALA A 90 -12.73 8.12 4.00
N ASP A 91 -13.31 7.02 4.49
CA ASP A 91 -12.63 5.73 4.54
C ASP A 91 -12.21 5.27 3.12
N GLY A 92 -10.94 4.93 2.96
CA GLY A 92 -10.36 4.48 1.68
C GLY A 92 -9.77 5.59 0.82
N ASN A 93 -10.08 6.87 1.08
CA ASN A 93 -9.45 7.98 0.38
C ASN A 93 -8.01 8.21 0.85
N VAL A 94 -7.19 8.74 -0.05
CA VAL A 94 -5.77 9.03 0.20
C VAL A 94 -5.57 10.53 0.13
N ILE A 95 -5.14 11.11 1.26
CA ILE A 95 -4.92 12.54 1.45
C ILE A 95 -3.60 12.76 2.22
N SER A 96 -3.01 13.95 2.07
CA SER A 96 -1.86 14.36 2.87
C SER A 96 -2.20 14.43 4.37
N ILE A 97 -1.27 13.98 5.21
CA ILE A 97 -1.39 13.99 6.68
C ILE A 97 -1.73 15.39 7.22
N GLN A 98 -1.21 16.45 6.59
CA GLN A 98 -1.47 17.84 7.01
C GLN A 98 -2.95 18.23 6.97
N ASN A 99 -3.75 17.56 6.15
CA ASN A 99 -5.17 17.85 5.96
C ASN A 99 -6.08 16.90 6.75
N ILE A 100 -5.51 15.92 7.48
CA ILE A 100 -6.28 14.95 8.26
C ILE A 100 -6.46 15.51 9.68
N PRO A 101 -7.67 15.48 10.25
CA PRO A 101 -7.88 15.92 11.62
C PRO A 101 -7.27 14.94 12.62
N ASP A 102 -6.73 15.49 13.71
CA ASP A 102 -6.13 14.73 14.81
C ASP A 102 -7.10 13.68 15.37
N GLY A 103 -6.56 12.51 15.74
CA GLY A 103 -7.38 11.40 16.24
C GLY A 103 -8.02 10.52 15.16
N THR A 104 -7.81 10.82 13.87
CA THR A 104 -8.25 9.96 12.76
C THR A 104 -7.35 8.72 12.64
N THR A 105 -7.96 7.55 12.41
CA THR A 105 -7.22 6.32 12.11
C THR A 105 -6.79 6.26 10.66
N ILE A 106 -5.50 6.05 10.41
CA ILE A 106 -4.90 5.98 9.08
C ILE A 106 -4.11 4.68 8.87
N CYS A 107 -3.80 4.36 7.61
CA CYS A 107 -2.98 3.21 7.23
C CYS A 107 -2.14 3.51 5.98
N ASN A 108 -1.18 2.64 5.67
CA ASN A 108 -0.31 2.72 4.49
C ASN A 108 0.36 4.11 4.33
N VAL A 109 1.08 4.53 5.38
CA VAL A 109 1.68 5.86 5.49
C VAL A 109 3.03 5.92 4.78
N GLU A 110 3.27 7.02 4.07
CA GLU A 110 4.56 7.30 3.44
C GLU A 110 5.63 7.67 4.47
N LYS A 111 6.85 7.13 4.33
CA LYS A 111 8.00 7.54 5.15
C LYS A 111 8.61 8.83 4.62
N GLN A 112 8.68 8.93 3.30
CA GLN A 112 9.07 10.12 2.57
C GLN A 112 8.03 10.35 1.49
N PHE A 113 7.75 11.61 1.21
CA PHE A 113 6.79 11.99 0.19
C PHE A 113 7.10 11.28 -1.15
N GLY A 114 6.12 10.55 -1.68
CA GLY A 114 6.21 9.83 -2.95
C GLY A 114 6.87 8.44 -2.89
N ASP A 115 7.12 7.89 -1.69
CA ASP A 115 7.65 6.53 -1.56
C ASP A 115 6.61 5.42 -1.85
N GLY A 116 5.34 5.79 -1.94
CA GLY A 116 4.22 4.92 -2.25
C GLY A 116 3.63 4.18 -1.05
N GLY A 117 3.98 4.58 0.18
CA GLY A 117 3.54 3.98 1.42
C GLY A 117 4.54 2.93 1.92
N SER A 118 5.14 3.22 3.08
CA SER A 118 6.18 2.39 3.72
C SER A 118 5.74 1.79 5.05
N PHE A 119 4.88 2.48 5.80
CA PHE A 119 4.47 2.09 7.16
C PHE A 119 3.02 1.60 7.22
N ILE A 120 2.70 0.79 8.23
CA ILE A 120 1.33 0.34 8.57
C ILE A 120 0.64 -0.31 7.35
N LYS A 121 1.29 -1.34 6.79
CA LYS A 121 0.80 -2.09 5.61
C LYS A 121 0.31 -3.49 5.93
N SER A 122 0.49 -3.91 7.18
CA SER A 122 0.11 -5.23 7.65
C SER A 122 -1.39 -5.32 7.85
N ALA A 123 -1.94 -6.52 7.80
CA ALA A 123 -3.36 -6.73 8.02
C ALA A 123 -3.78 -6.30 9.43
N GLY A 124 -4.89 -5.57 9.53
CA GLY A 124 -5.49 -5.16 10.81
C GLY A 124 -4.70 -4.09 11.57
N THR A 125 -3.59 -3.58 11.04
CA THR A 125 -2.82 -2.51 11.68
C THR A 125 -3.30 -1.14 11.23
N ASN A 126 -3.34 -0.19 12.17
CA ASN A 126 -3.63 1.22 11.93
C ASN A 126 -2.64 2.10 12.72
N ALA A 127 -2.64 3.39 12.42
CA ALA A 127 -2.03 4.42 13.23
C ALA A 127 -3.04 5.54 13.48
N THR A 128 -2.78 6.36 14.47
CA THR A 128 -3.57 7.56 14.76
C THR A 128 -2.72 8.78 14.42
N VAL A 129 -3.33 9.77 13.76
CA VAL A 129 -2.72 11.08 13.50
C VAL A 129 -2.51 11.83 14.82
#